data_AF-A0A6P0YP60-F1
#
_entry.id   AF-A0A6P0YP60-F1
#
_cell.length_a   1.000
_cell.length_b   1.000
_cell.length_c   1.000
_cell.angle_alpha   90.00
_cell.angle_beta   90.00
_cell.angle_gamma   90.00
#
_symmetry.space_group_name_H-M   'P 1'
#
loop_
_entity.id
_entity.type
_entity.pdbx_description
1 polymer ?
#
loop_
_entity_poly.entity_id
_entity_poly.type
_entity_poly.pdbx_seq_one_letter_code
_entity_poly.pdbx_strand_id
1 'polypeptide(L)'
;MRISQCSLGWLFLFVCVTGILPSSSVYAQSITPADDGTGTSVTREGIRFDIEGGTFSGDGKNLFHSFEKFGLDAGEIVNFISNPEISNVLGRIVGGEVSVINGLISYY
;
A
#
# COMPACT_ATOMS: atom_id res chain seq x y z
N MET A 1 45.69 48.26 -31.27
CA MET A 1 45.34 49.09 -30.09
C MET A 1 43.90 48.74 -29.71
N ARG A 2 43.69 48.08 -28.56
CA ARG A 2 42.40 47.48 -28.14
C ARG A 2 41.41 48.58 -27.74
N ILE A 3 40.20 48.55 -28.30
CA ILE A 3 39.07 49.36 -27.86
C ILE A 3 38.45 48.64 -26.66
N SER A 4 38.37 49.36 -25.54
CA SER A 4 37.81 48.90 -24.27
C SER A 4 36.27 48.89 -24.34
N GLN A 5 35.64 47.77 -23.98
CA GLN A 5 34.19 47.70 -23.77
C GLN A 5 33.91 47.76 -22.26
N CYS A 6 33.30 48.85 -21.83
CA CYS A 6 32.69 49.02 -20.52
C CYS A 6 31.25 49.50 -20.75
N SER A 7 30.26 48.65 -20.48
CA SER A 7 28.91 49.07 -20.10
C SER A 7 28.15 47.84 -19.58
N LEU A 8 27.86 47.88 -18.29
CA LEU A 8 27.27 46.85 -17.45
C LEU A 8 25.90 46.44 -18.01
N GLY A 9 25.80 45.18 -18.46
CA GLY A 9 24.53 44.58 -18.86
C GLY A 9 23.62 44.39 -17.65
N TRP A 10 22.43 44.99 -17.71
CA TRP A 10 21.27 44.53 -16.95
C TRP A 10 21.04 43.05 -17.23
N LEU A 11 21.19 42.19 -16.22
CA LEU A 11 20.50 40.90 -16.19
C LEU A 11 20.24 40.48 -14.72
N PHE A 12 19.22 41.10 -14.12
CA PHE A 12 18.44 40.42 -13.09
C PHE A 12 17.61 39.36 -13.81
N LEU A 13 17.80 38.07 -13.50
CA LEU A 13 16.72 37.21 -12.99
C LEU A 13 17.17 35.74 -12.90
N PHE A 14 16.74 35.14 -11.80
CA PHE A 14 16.43 33.72 -11.67
C PHE A 14 17.60 32.73 -11.68
N VAL A 15 18.13 32.54 -10.47
CA VAL A 15 18.56 31.22 -9.97
C VAL A 15 17.52 30.17 -10.36
N CYS A 16 17.76 29.47 -11.47
CA CYS A 16 17.02 28.27 -11.85
C CYS A 16 17.70 27.09 -11.17
N VAL A 17 17.57 27.00 -9.84
CA VAL A 17 17.81 25.74 -9.13
C VAL A 17 16.54 24.93 -9.29
N THR A 18 16.40 24.26 -10.44
CA THR A 18 15.42 23.18 -10.57
C THR A 18 16.06 21.91 -10.03
N GLY A 19 15.88 21.67 -8.74
CA GLY A 19 16.08 20.35 -8.16
C GLY A 19 15.06 19.41 -8.78
N ILE A 20 15.52 18.47 -9.60
CA ILE A 20 14.73 17.32 -10.05
C ILE A 20 14.58 16.42 -8.83
N LEU A 21 13.43 16.47 -8.17
CA LEU A 21 13.07 15.47 -7.16
C LEU A 21 12.73 14.16 -7.90
N PRO A 22 13.28 13.01 -7.50
CA PRO A 22 12.80 11.74 -8.00
C PRO A 22 11.36 11.53 -7.51
N SER A 23 10.41 11.50 -8.45
CA SER A 23 9.05 11.05 -8.19
C SER A 23 9.10 9.56 -7.92
N SER A 24 9.13 9.16 -6.65
CA SER A 24 8.81 7.78 -6.28
C SER A 24 7.35 7.52 -6.65
N SER A 25 7.12 6.60 -7.58
CA SER A 25 5.78 6.09 -7.84
C SER A 25 5.26 5.47 -6.55
N VAL A 26 4.35 6.16 -5.87
CA VAL A 26 3.62 5.58 -4.74
C VAL A 26 2.58 4.66 -5.35
N TYR A 27 2.83 3.36 -5.35
CA TYR A 27 1.77 2.38 -5.58
C TYR A 27 0.82 2.48 -4.39
N ALA A 28 -0.42 2.92 -4.63
CA ALA A 28 -1.46 2.74 -3.63
C ALA A 28 -1.53 1.25 -3.27
N GLN A 29 -1.49 0.93 -1.97
CA GLN A 29 -1.67 -0.45 -1.54
C GLN A 29 -3.14 -0.81 -1.73
N SER A 30 -3.39 -1.89 -2.48
CA SER A 30 -4.74 -2.41 -2.73
C SER A 30 -5.34 -3.05 -1.47
N ILE A 31 -4.49 -3.47 -0.53
CA ILE A 31 -4.89 -3.99 0.79
C ILE A 31 -4.09 -3.26 1.87
N THR A 32 -4.80 -2.74 2.88
CA THR A 32 -4.21 -2.04 4.03
C THR A 32 -4.85 -2.55 5.32
N PRO A 33 -4.07 -3.07 6.29
CA PRO A 33 -4.61 -3.53 7.57
C PRO A 33 -5.14 -2.35 8.40
N ALA A 34 -6.15 -2.60 9.23
CA ALA A 34 -6.65 -1.60 10.17
C ALA A 34 -5.82 -1.56 11.46
N ASP A 35 -5.54 -0.36 11.95
CA ASP A 35 -4.89 -0.12 13.24
C ASP A 35 -5.93 -0.09 14.37
N ASP A 36 -6.56 -1.24 14.62
CA ASP A 36 -7.66 -1.38 15.59
C ASP A 36 -7.46 -2.50 16.62
N GLY A 37 -6.22 -2.99 16.72
CA GLY A 37 -5.84 -4.06 17.66
C GLY A 37 -6.19 -5.47 17.20
N THR A 38 -6.79 -5.66 16.01
CA THR A 38 -7.04 -7.00 15.45
C THR A 38 -5.73 -7.74 15.13
N GLY A 39 -4.61 -7.03 14.98
CA GLY A 39 -3.30 -7.63 14.73
C GLY A 39 -3.16 -8.23 13.33
N THR A 40 -3.93 -7.72 12.36
CA THR A 40 -3.83 -8.15 10.95
C THR A 40 -2.53 -7.63 10.35
N SER A 41 -1.75 -8.53 9.75
CA SER A 41 -0.53 -8.19 9.02
C SER A 41 -0.70 -8.50 7.55
N VAL A 42 -0.15 -7.64 6.68
CA VAL A 42 -0.22 -7.77 5.22
C VAL A 42 1.19 -7.64 4.66
N THR A 43 1.68 -8.71 4.04
CA THR A 43 2.99 -8.74 3.37
C THR A 43 2.77 -8.90 1.87
N ARG A 44 3.34 -8.00 1.05
CA ARG A 44 3.26 -8.08 -0.42
C ARG A 44 4.54 -8.67 -0.99
N GLU A 45 4.40 -9.72 -1.80
CA GLU A 45 5.46 -10.37 -2.58
C GLU A 45 5.08 -10.40 -4.06
N GLY A 46 5.56 -9.41 -4.83
CA GLY A 46 5.16 -9.27 -6.23
C GLY A 46 3.66 -9.03 -6.36
N ILE A 47 2.96 -9.96 -7.02
CA ILE A 47 1.49 -9.94 -7.21
C ILE A 47 0.71 -10.60 -6.06
N ARG A 48 1.40 -11.19 -5.08
CA ARG A 48 0.80 -11.94 -3.98
C ARG A 48 0.78 -11.10 -2.70
N PHE A 49 -0.30 -11.21 -1.94
CA PHE A 49 -0.46 -10.64 -0.60
C PHE A 49 -0.67 -11.79 0.36
N ASP A 50 0.20 -11.91 1.36
CA ASP A 50 0.01 -12.83 2.47
C ASP A 50 -0.59 -12.07 3.65
N ILE A 51 -1.69 -12.61 4.16
CA ILE A 51 -2.40 -12.10 5.33
C ILE A 51 -2.12 -13.04 6.51
N GLU A 52 -1.50 -12.49 7.54
CA GLU A 52 -1.12 -13.20 8.76
C GLU A 52 -1.65 -12.49 10.01
N GLY A 53 -1.41 -13.09 11.17
CA GLY A 53 -1.85 -12.58 12.46
C GLY A 53 -3.36 -12.70 12.62
N GLY A 54 -4.02 -11.62 13.04
CA GLY A 54 -5.45 -11.62 13.32
C GLY A 54 -5.78 -12.00 14.77
N THR A 55 -7.08 -12.03 15.06
CA THR A 55 -7.61 -12.32 16.40
C THR A 55 -8.47 -13.57 16.36
N PHE A 56 -8.27 -14.49 17.30
CA PHE A 56 -9.08 -15.70 17.42
C PHE A 56 -10.39 -15.46 18.18
N SER A 57 -11.44 -16.17 17.81
CA SER A 57 -12.62 -16.35 18.67
C SER A 57 -12.25 -17.08 19.96
N GLY A 58 -13.12 -16.98 20.98
CA GLY A 58 -12.88 -17.63 22.27
C GLY A 58 -12.78 -19.16 22.20
N ASP A 59 -13.34 -19.79 21.17
CA ASP A 59 -13.23 -21.22 20.90
C ASP A 59 -12.10 -21.57 19.92
N GLY A 60 -11.33 -20.59 19.44
CA GLY A 60 -10.21 -20.77 18.51
C GLY A 60 -10.59 -21.08 17.06
N LYS A 61 -11.88 -21.22 16.73
CA LYS A 61 -12.32 -21.70 15.41
C LYS A 61 -12.49 -20.61 14.35
N ASN A 62 -12.49 -19.35 14.74
CA ASN A 62 -12.67 -18.23 13.83
C ASN A 62 -11.48 -17.30 13.95
N LEU A 63 -10.89 -16.95 12.82
CA LEU A 63 -9.82 -15.97 12.72
C LEU A 63 -10.37 -14.67 12.12
N PHE A 64 -10.26 -13.58 12.86
CA PHE A 64 -10.72 -12.26 12.46
C PHE A 64 -9.57 -11.41 11.95
N HIS A 65 -9.78 -10.78 10.80
CA HIS A 65 -8.91 -9.76 10.23
C HIS A 65 -9.68 -8.45 10.00
N SER A 66 -8.97 -7.33 10.09
CA SER A 66 -9.54 -6.00 9.89
C SER A 66 -8.67 -5.20 8.93
N PHE A 67 -9.33 -4.54 7.97
CA PHE A 67 -8.69 -3.81 6.89
C PHE A 67 -9.28 -2.41 6.77
N GLU A 68 -8.46 -1.41 6.51
CA GLU A 68 -8.95 -0.11 6.03
C GLU A 68 -9.39 -0.21 4.58
N LYS A 69 -8.58 -0.89 3.76
CA LYS A 69 -8.82 -1.11 2.34
C LYS A 69 -8.59 -2.57 2.01
N PHE A 70 -9.45 -3.12 1.16
CA PHE A 70 -9.30 -4.48 0.68
C PHE A 70 -9.80 -4.55 -0.76
N GLY A 71 -8.86 -4.57 -1.70
CA GLY A 71 -9.11 -4.68 -3.14
C GLY A 71 -8.04 -5.55 -3.79
N LEU A 72 -8.36 -6.09 -4.97
CA LEU A 72 -7.45 -6.85 -5.79
C LEU A 72 -7.62 -6.47 -7.26
N ASP A 73 -6.52 -6.19 -7.92
CA ASP A 73 -6.46 -6.00 -9.36
C ASP A 73 -6.36 -7.35 -10.10
N ALA A 74 -6.59 -7.31 -11.43
CA ALA A 74 -6.45 -8.45 -12.32
C ALA A 74 -5.07 -9.12 -12.18
N GLY A 75 -5.08 -10.39 -11.79
CA GLY A 75 -3.86 -11.18 -11.62
C GLY A 75 -3.20 -11.05 -10.24
N GLU A 76 -3.73 -10.21 -9.34
CA GLU A 76 -3.31 -10.20 -7.94
C GLU A 76 -3.91 -11.40 -7.19
N ILE A 77 -3.18 -11.88 -6.18
CA ILE A 77 -3.57 -13.00 -5.32
C ILE A 77 -3.48 -12.54 -3.88
N VAL A 78 -4.57 -12.64 -3.12
CA VAL A 78 -4.50 -12.61 -1.66
C VAL A 78 -4.55 -14.01 -1.12
N ASN A 79 -3.75 -14.26 -0.10
CA ASN A 79 -3.62 -15.54 0.53
C ASN A 79 -3.68 -15.38 2.06
N PHE A 80 -4.69 -15.99 2.67
CA PHE A 80 -4.85 -15.99 4.11
C PHE A 80 -4.09 -17.17 4.71
N ILE A 81 -3.10 -16.88 5.55
CA ILE A 81 -2.32 -17.88 6.27
C ILE A 81 -3.14 -18.34 7.47
N SER A 82 -3.54 -19.60 7.45
CA SER A 82 -4.41 -20.20 8.44
C SER A 82 -3.82 -21.53 8.94
N ASN A 83 -4.64 -22.31 9.63
CA ASN A 83 -4.31 -23.65 10.07
C ASN A 83 -5.57 -24.55 10.06
N PRO A 84 -5.43 -25.89 10.15
CA PRO A 84 -6.56 -26.81 10.07
C PRO A 84 -7.58 -26.72 11.23
N GLU A 85 -7.24 -26.06 12.34
CA GLU A 85 -8.14 -25.88 13.48
C GLU A 85 -9.12 -24.70 13.27
N ILE A 86 -8.76 -23.78 12.37
CA ILE A 86 -9.60 -22.64 11.98
C ILE A 86 -10.67 -23.13 11.00
N SER A 87 -11.93 -22.89 11.36
CA SER A 87 -13.10 -23.18 10.53
C SER A 87 -13.46 -22.01 9.62
N ASN A 88 -13.23 -20.77 10.06
CA ASN A 88 -13.59 -19.57 9.30
C ASN A 88 -12.51 -18.50 9.41
N VAL A 89 -12.26 -17.82 8.29
CA VAL A 89 -11.49 -16.58 8.23
C VAL A 89 -12.45 -15.45 7.88
N LEU A 90 -12.56 -14.45 8.75
CA LEU A 90 -13.51 -13.35 8.62
C LEU A 90 -12.77 -12.02 8.47
N GLY A 91 -12.96 -11.35 7.34
CA GLY A 91 -12.45 -10.01 7.11
C GLY A 91 -13.53 -8.95 7.30
N ARG A 92 -13.22 -7.84 7.98
CA ARG A 92 -14.03 -6.61 7.96
C ARG A 92 -13.26 -5.47 7.30
N ILE A 93 -14.00 -4.56 6.64
CA ILE A 93 -13.45 -3.37 6.02
C ILE A 93 -14.01 -2.14 6.73
N VAL A 94 -13.13 -1.23 7.20
CA VAL A 94 -13.50 -0.07 8.01
C VAL A 94 -13.19 1.29 7.36
N GLY A 95 -12.44 1.34 6.25
CA GLY A 95 -11.98 2.60 5.65
C GLY A 95 -12.98 3.30 4.74
N GLY A 96 -14.20 2.78 4.59
CA GLY A 96 -15.30 3.40 3.83
C GLY A 96 -15.16 3.38 2.30
N GLU A 97 -14.01 2.94 1.78
CA GLU A 97 -13.81 2.71 0.35
C GLU A 97 -14.41 1.38 -0.10
N VAL A 98 -14.91 1.34 -1.35
CA VAL A 98 -15.49 0.14 -1.93
C VAL A 98 -14.40 -0.88 -2.24
N SER A 99 -14.61 -2.12 -1.81
CA SER A 99 -13.79 -3.26 -2.20
C SER A 99 -14.08 -3.69 -3.64
N VAL A 100 -13.11 -3.49 -4.54
CA VAL A 100 -13.13 -4.07 -5.88
C VAL A 100 -12.21 -5.28 -5.88
N ILE A 101 -12.77 -6.47 -6.11
CA ILE A 101 -12.03 -7.73 -6.10
C ILE A 101 -12.04 -8.31 -7.50
N ASN A 102 -10.94 -8.12 -8.22
CA ASN A 102 -10.69 -8.66 -9.54
C ASN A 102 -9.44 -9.56 -9.51
N GLY A 103 -9.28 -10.37 -8.48
CA GLY A 103 -8.13 -11.26 -8.30
C GLY A 103 -8.53 -12.61 -7.73
N LEU A 104 -7.52 -13.38 -7.30
CA LEU A 104 -7.74 -14.66 -6.63
C LEU A 104 -7.68 -14.48 -5.11
N ILE A 105 -8.64 -15.08 -4.40
CA ILE A 105 -8.59 -15.25 -2.96
C ILE A 105 -8.28 -16.71 -2.66
N SER A 106 -7.21 -16.93 -1.90
CA SER A 106 -6.73 -18.23 -1.47
C SER A 106 -6.61 -18.29 0.06
N TYR A 107 -6.63 -19.51 0.59
CA TYR A 107 -6.30 -19.80 1.99
C TYR A 107 -5.44 -21.07 2.03
N TYR A 108 -4.49 -21.15 2.97
CA TYR A 108 -3.75 -22.38 3.26
C TYR A 108 -3.60 -22.59 4.76
#